data_AF-A7N1R3-F1
#
_entry.id   AF-A7N1R3-F1
#
_cell.length_a   1.000
_cell.length_b   1.000
_cell.length_c   1.000
_cell.angle_alpha   90.00
_cell.angle_beta   90.00
_cell.angle_gamma   90.00
#
_symmetry.space_group_name_H-M   'P 1'
#
loop_
_entity.id
_entity.type
_entity.pdbx_description
1 polymer ?
#
loop_
_entity_poly.entity_id
_entity_poly.type
_entity_poly.pdbx_seq_one_letter_code
_entity_poly.pdbx_strand_id
1 'polypeptide(L)'
;MQLLELSFIAFFIAGGLLVFWYLVVGIFLIYVTPDQVKEYAYTGKHYTAVELALVSGFHFGALIHGLALLAAIAFPRLGRKRGLSDVRSISPQWLIKVSLVYWLILLIILFVIFSTLLIMAFY
;
A
#
# COMPACT_ATOMS: atom_id res chain seq x y z
N MET A 1 -33.21 -7.22 -8.28
CA MET A 1 -33.10 -7.37 -6.82
C MET A 1 -31.91 -8.24 -6.40
N GLN A 2 -31.82 -9.51 -6.83
CA GLN A 2 -30.70 -10.39 -6.42
C GLN A 2 -29.28 -9.85 -6.70
N LEU A 3 -29.05 -9.20 -7.85
CA LEU A 3 -27.75 -8.63 -8.20
C LEU A 3 -27.36 -7.44 -7.29
N LEU A 4 -28.35 -6.63 -6.89
CA LEU A 4 -28.15 -5.48 -6.01
C LEU A 4 -27.78 -5.94 -4.60
N GLU A 5 -28.51 -6.92 -4.07
CA GLU A 5 -28.24 -7.53 -2.75
C GLU A 5 -26.85 -8.18 -2.70
N LEU A 6 -26.48 -8.94 -3.75
CA LEU A 6 -25.16 -9.55 -3.85
C LEU A 6 -24.06 -8.49 -3.90
N SER A 7 -24.26 -7.41 -4.66
CA SER A 7 -23.30 -6.32 -4.78
C SER A 7 -23.12 -5.57 -3.47
N PHE A 8 -24.21 -5.37 -2.72
CA PHE A 8 -24.17 -4.77 -1.39
C PHE A 8 -23.35 -5.62 -0.42
N ILE A 9 -23.62 -6.93 -0.34
CA ILE A 9 -22.86 -7.84 0.55
C ILE A 9 -21.38 -7.87 0.15
N ALA A 10 -21.09 -8.00 -1.15
CA ALA A 10 -19.73 -8.03 -1.66
C ALA A 10 -18.97 -6.72 -1.34
N PHE A 11 -19.64 -5.57 -1.40
CA PHE A 11 -19.06 -4.29 -1.02
C PHE A 11 -18.61 -4.25 0.45
N PHE A 12 -19.45 -4.71 1.38
CA PHE A 12 -19.09 -4.73 2.81
C PHE A 12 -17.96 -5.72 3.10
N ILE A 13 -17.97 -6.91 2.49
CA ILE A 13 -16.90 -7.89 2.66
C ILE A 13 -15.59 -7.34 2.10
N ALA A 14 -15.60 -6.77 0.89
CA ALA A 14 -14.42 -6.18 0.28
C ALA A 14 -13.92 -4.95 1.06
N GLY A 15 -14.81 -4.13 1.61
CA GLY A 15 -14.46 -3.02 2.49
C GLY A 15 -13.80 -3.48 3.79
N GLY A 16 -14.33 -4.51 4.44
CA GLY A 16 -13.70 -5.12 5.63
C GLY A 16 -12.33 -5.71 5.30
N LEU A 17 -12.23 -6.41 4.17
CA LEU A 17 -10.97 -6.97 3.68
C LEU A 17 -9.96 -5.87 3.34
N LEU A 18 -10.40 -4.74 2.78
CA LEU A 18 -9.55 -3.58 2.51
C LEU A 18 -8.95 -3.05 3.81
N VAL A 19 -9.75 -2.85 4.86
CA VAL A 19 -9.27 -2.35 6.15
C VAL A 19 -8.26 -3.33 6.76
N PHE A 20 -8.58 -4.63 6.77
CA PHE A 20 -7.66 -5.66 7.27
C PHE A 20 -6.34 -5.70 6.49
N TRP A 21 -6.43 -5.74 5.15
CA TRP A 21 -5.27 -5.84 4.28
C TRP A 21 -4.40 -4.57 4.37
N TYR A 22 -5.02 -3.40 4.32
CA TYR A 22 -4.33 -2.11 4.36
C TYR A 22 -3.67 -1.85 5.72
N LEU A 23 -4.38 -2.11 6.83
CA LEU A 23 -3.87 -1.84 8.17
C LEU A 23 -3.02 -2.99 8.70
N VAL A 24 -3.59 -4.19 8.86
CA VAL A 24 -2.91 -5.28 9.58
C VAL A 24 -1.74 -5.80 8.78
N VAL A 25 -1.98 -6.17 7.52
CA VAL A 25 -0.93 -6.69 6.64
C VAL A 25 0.05 -5.59 6.25
N GLY A 26 -0.44 -4.37 5.98
CA GLY A 26 0.40 -3.20 5.69
C GLY A 26 1.38 -2.86 6.82
N ILE A 27 0.91 -2.76 8.07
CA ILE A 27 1.77 -2.51 9.24
C ILE A 27 2.79 -3.63 9.40
N PHE A 28 2.35 -4.89 9.29
CA PHE A 28 3.25 -6.04 9.40
C PHE A 28 4.37 -6.00 8.35
N LEU A 29 4.05 -5.69 7.10
CA LEU A 29 5.06 -5.58 6.03
C LEU A 29 6.04 -4.44 6.26
N ILE A 30 5.58 -3.29 6.73
CA ILE A 30 6.45 -2.15 7.05
C ILE A 30 7.38 -2.54 8.22
N TYR A 31 6.86 -3.24 9.23
CA TYR A 31 7.65 -3.70 10.37
C TYR A 31 8.76 -4.65 9.92
N VAL A 32 8.43 -5.66 9.11
CA VAL A 32 9.37 -6.68 8.61
C VAL A 32 10.31 -6.14 7.52
N THR A 33 10.04 -4.96 6.95
CA THR A 33 10.92 -4.32 5.97
C THR A 33 12.31 -4.08 6.60
N PRO A 34 13.42 -4.49 5.94
CA PRO A 34 14.76 -4.32 6.48
C PRO A 34 15.13 -2.86 6.71
N ASP A 35 15.85 -2.59 7.79
CA ASP A 35 16.22 -1.22 8.15
C ASP A 35 17.13 -0.56 7.12
N GLN A 36 17.96 -1.32 6.41
CA GLN A 36 18.77 -0.81 5.29
C GLN A 36 17.93 -0.14 4.19
N VAL A 37 16.73 -0.69 3.91
CA VAL A 37 15.80 -0.12 2.91
C VAL A 37 15.12 1.13 3.47
N LYS A 38 14.77 1.13 4.76
CA LYS A 38 14.19 2.28 5.46
C LYS A 38 15.19 3.44 5.56
N GLU A 39 16.43 3.16 5.93
CA GLU A 39 17.51 4.15 6.04
C GLU A 39 17.85 4.77 4.68
N TYR A 40 17.84 3.99 3.60
CA TYR A 40 18.00 4.54 2.27
C TYR A 40 16.84 5.46 1.87
N ALA A 41 15.61 5.01 2.10
CA ALA A 41 14.41 5.71 1.65
C ALA A 41 14.07 6.95 2.49
N TYR A 42 14.23 6.89 3.80
CA TYR A 42 13.85 7.94 4.75
C TYR A 42 15.04 8.84 5.08
N THR A 43 15.57 9.50 4.06
CA THR A 43 16.59 10.56 4.21
C THR A 43 16.02 11.92 3.85
N GLY A 44 16.63 12.98 4.38
CA GLY A 44 16.31 14.37 4.06
C GLY A 44 16.49 14.73 2.57
N LYS A 45 17.05 13.84 1.76
CA LYS A 45 17.12 13.96 0.29
C LYS A 45 15.80 13.63 -0.40
N HIS A 46 15.01 12.73 0.17
CA HIS A 46 13.79 12.20 -0.44
C HIS A 46 12.52 12.63 0.29
N TYR A 47 12.65 13.01 1.57
CA TYR A 47 11.56 13.41 2.44
C TYR A 47 11.89 14.70 3.18
N THR A 48 10.87 15.53 3.39
CA THR A 48 10.97 16.72 4.23
C THR A 48 11.11 16.34 5.70
N ALA A 49 11.62 17.27 6.53
CA ALA A 49 11.77 17.04 7.97
C ALA A 49 10.43 16.67 8.67
N VAL A 50 9.31 17.19 8.17
CA VAL A 50 7.96 16.88 8.68
C VAL A 50 7.55 15.46 8.32
N GLU A 51 7.81 15.01 7.09
CA GLU A 51 7.54 13.64 6.67
C GLU A 51 8.42 12.63 7.40
N LEU A 52 9.69 12.98 7.67
CA LEU A 52 10.59 12.16 8.48
C LEU A 52 10.09 12.02 9.93
N ALA A 53 9.58 13.11 10.52
CA ALA A 53 8.96 13.08 11.85
C ALA A 53 7.64 12.28 11.87
N LEU A 54 6.90 12.23 10.75
CA LEU A 54 5.70 11.40 10.62
C LEU A 54 6.02 9.91 10.47
N VAL A 55 7.18 9.58 9.89
CA VAL A 55 7.66 8.21 9.70
C VAL A 55 8.30 7.64 10.96
N SER A 56 8.86 8.48 11.84
CA SER A 56 9.51 8.04 13.08
C SER A 56 8.54 7.61 14.19
N GLY A 57 7.23 7.83 14.03
CA GLY A 57 6.20 7.45 15.00
C GLY A 57 5.29 6.31 14.55
N PHE A 58 4.47 5.78 15.46
CA PHE A 58 3.46 4.75 15.18
C PHE A 58 2.12 5.40 14.78
N HIS A 59 2.15 6.22 13.73
CA HIS A 59 0.99 6.99 13.26
C HIS A 59 0.55 6.60 11.85
N PHE A 60 -0.65 7.04 11.46
CA PHE A 60 -1.19 6.85 10.11
C PHE A 60 -0.25 7.39 9.00
N GLY A 61 0.55 8.42 9.32
CA GLY A 61 1.60 8.93 8.44
C GLY A 61 2.67 7.88 8.13
N ALA A 62 3.21 7.19 9.13
CA ALA A 62 4.19 6.12 8.93
C ALA A 62 3.64 4.98 8.08
N LEU A 63 2.34 4.66 8.23
CA LEU A 63 1.66 3.68 7.39
C LEU A 63 1.62 4.13 5.92
N ILE A 64 1.18 5.37 5.65
CA ILE A 64 1.09 5.91 4.29
C ILE A 64 2.47 5.92 3.63
N HIS A 65 3.48 6.42 4.33
CA HIS A 65 4.85 6.52 3.81
C HIS A 65 5.54 5.15 3.69
N GLY A 66 5.25 4.21 4.58
CA GLY A 66 5.72 2.82 4.49
C GLY A 66 5.09 2.06 3.33
N LEU A 67 3.79 2.21 3.11
CA LEU A 67 3.11 1.65 1.95
C LEU A 67 3.58 2.29 0.65
N ALA A 68 3.84 3.60 0.64
CA ALA A 68 4.41 4.29 -0.51
C ALA A 68 5.83 3.78 -0.85
N LEU A 69 6.63 3.44 0.17
CA LEU A 69 7.92 2.78 -0.01
C LEU A 69 7.76 1.40 -0.63
N LEU A 70 6.85 0.56 -0.11
CA LEU A 70 6.54 -0.74 -0.70
C LEU A 70 6.03 -0.60 -2.14
N ALA A 71 5.28 0.45 -2.45
CA ALA A 71 4.83 0.78 -3.80
C ALA A 71 6.00 1.13 -4.72
N ALA A 72 6.97 1.90 -4.24
CA ALA A 72 8.17 2.25 -4.99
C ALA A 72 9.06 1.01 -5.26
N ILE A 73 9.11 0.06 -4.32
CA ILE A 73 9.81 -1.21 -4.47
C ILE A 73 9.11 -2.10 -5.52
N ALA A 74 7.79 -2.23 -5.43
CA ALA A 74 6.99 -3.02 -6.38
C ALA A 74 7.00 -2.40 -7.79
N PHE A 75 6.81 -1.08 -7.87
CA PHE A 75 6.71 -0.30 -9.09
C PHE A 75 7.74 0.84 -9.10
N PRO A 76 8.96 0.60 -9.61
CA PRO A 76 10.06 1.58 -9.55
C PRO A 76 9.74 2.90 -10.28
N ARG A 77 8.78 2.90 -11.21
CA ARG A 77 8.27 4.11 -11.87
C ARG A 77 7.58 5.07 -10.89
N LEU A 78 6.92 4.57 -9.84
CA LEU A 78 6.26 5.39 -8.81
C LEU A 78 7.27 6.09 -7.91
N GLY A 79 8.39 5.43 -7.60
CA GLY A 79 9.49 6.00 -6.79
C GLY A 79 10.31 7.06 -7.52
N ARG A 80 10.30 7.08 -8.86
CA ARG A 80 11.16 7.96 -9.68
C ARG A 80 10.95 9.45 -9.41
N LYS A 81 9.71 9.88 -9.13
CA LYS A 81 9.40 11.29 -8.80
C LYS A 81 10.03 11.76 -7.47
N ARG A 82 10.27 10.83 -6.55
CA ARG A 82 10.91 11.10 -5.24
C ARG A 82 12.41 10.76 -5.22
N GLY A 83 12.99 10.38 -6.35
CA GLY A 83 14.40 9.94 -6.42
C GLY A 83 14.64 8.53 -5.84
N LEU A 84 13.57 7.75 -5.60
CA LEU A 84 13.64 6.38 -5.06
C LEU A 84 13.72 5.33 -6.19
N SER A 85 14.28 5.67 -7.35
CA SER A 85 14.33 4.74 -8.50
C SER A 85 15.15 3.49 -8.22
N ASP A 86 16.18 3.61 -7.37
CA ASP A 86 17.11 2.51 -7.06
C ASP A 86 16.73 1.76 -5.78
N VAL A 87 15.63 2.12 -5.11
CA VAL A 87 15.21 1.43 -3.88
C VAL A 87 14.96 -0.06 -4.10
N ARG A 88 14.59 -0.43 -5.33
CA ARG A 88 14.37 -1.83 -5.73
C ARG A 88 15.67 -2.62 -5.85
N SER A 89 16.80 -2.01 -6.21
CA SER A 89 18.07 -2.73 -6.39
C SER A 89 18.73 -3.09 -5.07
N ILE A 90 18.50 -2.28 -4.03
CA ILE A 90 18.94 -2.54 -2.65
C ILE A 90 17.96 -3.41 -1.85
N SER A 91 16.74 -3.60 -2.36
CA SER A 91 15.71 -4.40 -1.67
C SER A 91 15.95 -5.88 -1.89
N PRO A 92 15.80 -6.72 -0.84
CA PRO A 92 15.91 -8.16 -1.02
C PRO A 92 14.81 -8.72 -1.91
N GLN A 93 15.11 -9.79 -2.65
CA GLN A 93 14.19 -10.34 -3.66
C GLN A 93 12.83 -10.78 -3.07
N TRP A 94 12.81 -11.28 -1.84
CA TRP A 94 11.57 -11.67 -1.16
C TRP A 94 10.67 -10.45 -0.92
N LEU A 95 11.23 -9.31 -0.50
CA LEU A 95 10.48 -8.08 -0.25
C LEU A 95 9.86 -7.53 -1.53
N ILE A 96 10.59 -7.61 -2.65
CA ILE A 96 10.06 -7.21 -3.97
C ILE A 96 8.84 -8.05 -4.34
N LYS A 97 8.94 -9.38 -4.21
CA LYS A 97 7.81 -10.30 -4.52
C LYS A 97 6.62 -10.06 -3.61
N VAL A 98 6.85 -9.95 -2.30
CA VAL A 98 5.80 -9.72 -1.32
C VAL A 98 5.14 -8.36 -1.53
N SER A 99 5.91 -7.30 -1.82
CA SER A 99 5.37 -5.98 -2.14
C SER A 99 4.51 -5.98 -3.39
N LEU A 100 4.92 -6.71 -4.44
CA LEU A 100 4.13 -6.87 -5.66
C LEU A 100 2.80 -7.59 -5.39
N VAL A 101 2.84 -8.71 -4.67
CA VAL A 101 1.63 -9.47 -4.31
C VAL A 101 0.69 -8.63 -3.44
N TYR A 102 1.25 -7.93 -2.45
CA TYR A 102 0.48 -7.04 -1.57
C TYR A 102 -0.28 -5.97 -2.36
N TRP A 103 0.40 -5.27 -3.27
CA TRP A 103 -0.22 -4.24 -4.10
C TRP A 103 -1.20 -4.80 -5.13
N LEU A 104 -0.92 -5.97 -5.70
CA LEU A 104 -1.83 -6.63 -6.63
C LEU A 104 -3.15 -7.01 -5.94
N ILE A 105 -3.09 -7.59 -4.73
CA ILE A 105 -4.28 -7.91 -3.94
C ILE A 105 -5.03 -6.63 -3.57
N LEU A 106 -4.33 -5.58 -3.16
CA LEU A 106 -4.95 -4.29 -2.84
C LEU A 106 -5.72 -3.72 -4.05
N LEU A 107 -5.13 -3.79 -5.26
CA LEU A 107 -5.79 -3.34 -6.49
C LEU A 107 -7.02 -4.19 -6.84
N ILE A 108 -6.98 -5.51 -6.63
CA ILE A 108 -8.13 -6.39 -6.82
C ILE A 108 -9.27 -6.01 -5.87
N ILE A 109 -8.96 -5.80 -4.59
CA ILE A 109 -9.95 -5.38 -3.59
C ILE A 109 -10.59 -4.05 -4.00
N LEU A 110 -9.78 -3.06 -4.39
CA LEU A 110 -10.28 -1.77 -4.86
C LEU A 110 -11.15 -1.94 -6.11
N PHE A 111 -10.74 -2.77 -7.07
CA PHE A 111 -11.53 -3.04 -8.26
C PHE A 111 -12.91 -3.60 -7.91
N VAL A 112 -12.99 -4.60 -7.02
CA VAL A 112 -14.27 -5.17 -6.56
C VAL A 112 -15.14 -4.11 -5.87
N ILE A 113 -14.57 -3.27 -5.02
CA ILE A 113 -15.29 -2.17 -4.37
C ILE A 113 -15.86 -1.20 -5.40
N PHE A 114 -15.04 -0.77 -6.37
CA PHE A 114 -15.50 0.15 -7.41
C PHE A 114 -16.57 -0.49 -8.32
N SER A 115 -16.39 -1.73 -8.73
CA SER A 115 -17.37 -2.44 -9.56
C SER A 115 -18.70 -2.63 -8.84
N THR A 116 -18.69 -3.01 -7.57
CA THR A 116 -19.92 -3.17 -6.77
C THR A 116 -20.61 -1.84 -6.53
N LEU A 117 -19.85 -0.76 -6.29
CA LEU A 117 -20.40 0.59 -6.12
C LEU A 117 -21.05 1.10 -7.42
N LEU A 118 -20.42 0.86 -8.58
CA LEU A 118 -21.01 1.18 -9.89
C LEU A 118 -22.33 0.42 -10.10
N ILE A 119 -22.37 -0.88 -9.81
CA ILE A 119 -23.61 -1.66 -9.94
C ILE A 119 -24.71 -1.07 -9.04
N MET A 120 -24.40 -0.75 -7.78
CA MET A 120 -25.38 -0.15 -6.87
C MET A 120 -25.84 1.26 -7.28
N ALA A 121 -25.01 2.02 -7.99
CA ALA A 121 -25.34 3.37 -8.43
C ALA A 121 -26.20 3.40 -9.70
N PHE A 122 -26.07 2.41 -10.58
CA PHE A 122 -26.68 2.39 -11.92
C PHE A 122 -27.75 1.31 -12.12
N TYR A 123 -27.99 0.43 -11.13
CA TYR A 123 -28.92 -0.69 -11.19
C TYR A 123 -29.95 -0.61 -10.06
#